data_AF-A0A7V4P7Y1-F1
#
_entry.id   AF-A0A7V4P7Y1-F1
#
_cell.length_a   1.000
_cell.length_b   1.000
_cell.length_c   1.000
_cell.angle_alpha   90.00
_cell.angle_beta   90.00
_cell.angle_gamma   90.00
#
_symmetry.space_group_name_H-M   'P 1'
#
loop_
_entity.id
_entity.type
_entity.pdbx_description
1 polymer ?
#
loop_
_entity_poly.entity_id
_entity_poly.type
_entity_poly.pdbx_seq_one_letter_code
_entity_poly.pdbx_strand_id
1 'polypeptide(L)'
;EARTPLIIGSIGDKAIEKIVATYRWSAQVVPHFKEDEHYEYDHDDKKVELTASGRQLVRTLPKPEALTTMGLIDLYQYVERAIKVDRDFHLDQQYVVKPGDNGDEIVIVDENTGRLAEGRKWRDGIHQAIEAKEGIEVTVPTGQAARITIQDLFLRYKFLAGMTGTAMPAAHEFRKVYRKVVIPVPTNRPVQRKRLPDLVYGTADEKWRAIVEETRELHRQGRPVLIGTRSIDKSIVLSKLLAEAGIEHKVLNAHEIAKEADIVALAGQPGKVTVATNMAGRGTDIKLGPGVAETGGLHVICTELHDSHRIDRQLMGRCGRQGDPGTVRQYMSLDDDVLRTGFGRELADRMIALGKRNSASAQSYRKLFQRAQRKVERRHLRDRMVLLHHEKERKKMQAEMGQDPYLDTPD
;
A
#
# COMPACT_ATOMS: atom_id res chain seq x y z
N GLU A 1 8.52 -5.22 -1.24
CA GLU A 1 9.49 -4.85 -0.18
C GLU A 1 10.55 -3.88 -0.70
N ALA A 2 11.40 -4.26 -1.67
CA ALA A 2 12.46 -3.39 -2.24
C ALA A 2 12.01 -2.08 -2.97
N ARG A 3 10.76 -1.66 -2.80
CA ARG A 3 10.23 -0.38 -3.33
C ARG A 3 10.29 0.74 -2.28
N THR A 4 10.38 0.38 -1.00
CA THR A 4 10.33 1.32 0.12
C THR A 4 11.65 1.21 0.90
N PRO A 5 12.31 2.34 1.20
CA PRO A 5 13.46 2.34 2.10
C PRO A 5 13.03 2.03 3.54
N LEU A 6 13.96 1.49 4.32
CA LEU A 6 13.86 1.43 5.77
C LEU A 6 14.32 2.78 6.32
N ILE A 7 13.50 3.40 7.17
CA ILE A 7 13.76 4.72 7.74
C ILE A 7 13.60 4.60 9.26
N ILE A 8 14.59 5.11 9.99
CA ILE A 8 14.48 5.37 11.42
C ILE A 8 14.20 6.86 11.55
N GLY A 9 13.06 7.20 12.14
CA GLY A 9 12.76 8.58 12.48
C GLY A 9 13.56 8.98 13.72
N SER A 10 14.13 10.18 13.72
CA SER A 10 14.60 10.83 14.94
C SER A 10 14.39 12.32 14.80
N ILE A 11 13.67 12.88 15.75
CA ILE A 11 13.82 14.27 16.16
C ILE A 11 14.08 14.16 17.65
N GLY A 12 15.09 14.86 18.16
CA GLY A 12 15.30 14.91 19.61
C GLY A 12 14.05 15.49 20.29
N ASP A 13 13.64 14.95 21.43
CA ASP A 13 12.40 15.35 22.12
C ASP A 13 12.28 16.87 22.29
N LYS A 14 13.41 17.56 22.54
CA LYS A 14 13.49 19.02 22.64
C LYS A 14 13.13 19.76 21.35
N ALA A 15 13.48 19.21 20.18
CA ALA A 15 13.14 19.78 18.89
C ALA A 15 11.67 19.53 18.53
N ILE A 16 11.11 18.37 18.90
CA ILE A 16 9.66 18.11 18.81
C ILE A 16 8.92 19.12 19.69
N GLU A 17 9.31 19.22 20.96
CA GLU A 17 8.70 20.15 21.92
C GLU A 17 8.77 21.59 21.42
N LYS A 18 9.92 22.02 20.87
CA LYS A 18 10.07 23.35 20.26
C LYS A 18 9.12 23.58 19.09
N ILE A 19 8.99 22.61 18.16
CA ILE A 19 8.08 22.73 17.01
C ILE A 19 6.63 22.79 17.46
N VAL A 20 6.21 21.88 18.36
CA VAL A 20 4.84 21.85 18.91
C VAL A 20 4.52 23.14 19.65
N ALA A 21 5.43 23.60 20.52
CA ALA A 21 5.28 24.86 21.25
C ALA A 21 5.14 26.05 20.29
N THR A 22 5.87 26.05 19.17
CA THR A 22 5.82 27.13 18.19
C THR A 22 4.48 27.16 17.44
N TYR A 23 3.97 26.02 16.99
CA TYR A 23 2.64 25.95 16.37
C TYR A 23 1.54 26.39 17.33
N ARG A 24 1.56 25.90 18.58
CA ARG A 24 0.58 26.27 19.62
C ARG A 24 0.63 27.75 19.96
N TRP A 25 1.82 28.28 20.20
CA TRP A 25 1.99 29.71 20.48
C TRP A 25 1.52 30.57 19.31
N SER A 26 1.86 30.19 18.08
CA SER A 26 1.46 30.93 16.87
C SER A 26 -0.06 30.96 16.71
N ALA A 27 -0.76 29.84 16.94
CA ALA A 27 -2.23 29.78 16.92
C ALA A 27 -2.87 30.64 18.03
N GLN A 28 -2.29 30.65 19.24
CA GLN A 28 -2.79 31.46 20.36
C GLN A 28 -2.67 32.96 20.14
N VAL A 29 -1.64 33.42 19.44
CA VAL A 29 -1.41 34.86 19.27
C VAL A 29 -2.19 35.47 18.11
N VAL A 30 -2.74 34.66 17.19
CA VAL A 30 -3.48 35.15 16.00
C VAL A 30 -4.52 36.23 16.31
N PRO A 31 -5.35 36.14 17.38
CA PRO A 31 -6.36 37.16 17.68
C PRO A 31 -5.82 38.58 17.94
N HIS A 32 -4.51 38.73 18.18
CA HIS A 32 -3.86 40.03 18.37
C HIS A 32 -3.51 40.72 17.03
N PHE A 33 -3.52 39.98 15.92
CA PHE A 33 -3.19 40.48 14.60
C PHE A 33 -4.44 40.95 13.87
N LYS A 34 -4.31 42.04 13.12
CA LYS A 34 -5.39 42.62 12.32
C LYS A 34 -4.91 42.82 10.89
N GLU A 35 -5.78 42.49 9.93
CA GLU A 35 -5.56 42.75 8.51
C GLU A 35 -5.36 44.25 8.28
N ASP A 36 -4.52 44.60 7.30
CA ASP A 36 -4.14 45.97 6.91
C ASP A 36 -3.39 46.80 7.96
N GLU A 37 -3.19 46.28 9.18
CA GLU A 37 -2.36 46.88 10.23
C GLU A 37 -1.12 46.02 10.51
N HIS A 38 -1.32 44.73 10.79
CA HIS A 38 -0.27 43.83 11.23
C HIS A 38 0.15 42.82 10.15
N TYR A 39 -0.71 42.56 9.17
CA TYR A 39 -0.39 41.71 8.03
C TYR A 39 -1.14 42.18 6.79
N GLU A 40 -0.57 41.87 5.64
CA GLU A 40 -1.22 42.01 4.33
C GLU A 40 -1.59 40.61 3.82
N TYR A 41 -2.72 40.51 3.13
CA TYR A 41 -3.14 39.27 2.48
C TYR A 41 -3.17 39.44 0.96
N ASP A 42 -2.37 38.63 0.28
CA ASP A 42 -2.41 38.51 -1.17
C ASP A 42 -3.58 37.59 -1.58
N HIS A 43 -4.57 38.15 -2.27
CA HIS A 43 -5.75 37.42 -2.73
C HIS A 43 -5.50 36.49 -3.91
N ASP A 44 -4.46 36.75 -4.71
CA ASP A 44 -4.12 35.96 -5.88
C ASP A 44 -3.31 34.71 -5.46
N ASP A 45 -2.29 34.91 -4.62
CA ASP A 45 -1.41 33.84 -4.15
C ASP A 45 -1.87 33.18 -2.84
N LYS A 46 -2.95 33.70 -2.23
CA LYS A 46 -3.47 33.31 -0.92
C LYS A 46 -2.36 33.28 0.13
N LYS A 47 -1.59 34.36 0.22
CA LYS A 47 -0.39 34.44 1.07
C LYS A 47 -0.55 35.55 2.09
N VAL A 48 -0.16 35.26 3.32
CA VAL A 48 -0.09 36.25 4.41
C VAL A 48 1.36 36.71 4.53
N GLU A 49 1.58 38.01 4.57
CA GLU A 49 2.88 38.61 4.86
C GLU A 49 2.77 39.59 6.03
N LEU A 50 3.63 39.45 7.03
CA LEU A 50 3.64 40.38 8.17
C LEU A 50 4.20 41.75 7.77
N THR A 51 3.47 42.81 8.13
CA THR A 51 3.95 44.20 8.03
C THR A 51 5.04 44.48 9.06
N ALA A 52 5.66 45.67 9.01
CA ALA A 52 6.66 46.07 10.00
C ALA A 52 6.09 46.09 11.44
N SER A 53 4.86 46.60 11.61
CA SER A 53 4.10 46.59 12.87
C SER A 53 3.77 45.16 13.33
N GLY A 54 3.36 44.27 12.41
CA GLY A 54 3.14 42.86 12.74
C GLY A 54 4.41 42.14 13.22
N ARG A 55 5.54 42.36 12.54
CA ARG A 55 6.84 41.80 12.96
C ARG A 55 7.26 42.37 14.32
N GLN A 56 7.00 43.64 14.59
CA GLN A 56 7.24 44.23 15.90
C GLN A 56 6.37 43.57 16.98
N LEU A 57 5.09 43.33 16.70
CA LEU A 57 4.17 42.65 17.62
C LEU A 57 4.62 41.22 17.93
N VAL A 58 5.06 40.45 16.92
CA VAL A 58 5.64 39.11 17.13
C VAL A 58 6.81 39.17 18.12
N ARG A 59 7.65 40.22 18.06
CA ARG A 59 8.82 40.36 18.95
C ARG A 59 8.43 40.68 20.39
N THR A 60 7.40 41.49 20.61
CA THR A 60 6.98 41.95 21.95
C THR A 60 6.09 40.95 22.69
N LEU A 61 5.34 40.11 21.98
CA LEU A 61 4.47 39.12 22.60
C LEU A 61 5.26 38.12 23.47
N PRO A 62 4.72 37.74 24.65
CA PRO A 62 5.38 36.80 25.55
C PRO A 62 5.49 35.43 24.89
N LYS A 63 6.69 34.84 24.94
CA LYS A 63 7.01 33.56 24.30
C LYS A 63 7.30 32.50 25.37
N PRO A 64 6.88 31.24 25.17
CA PRO A 64 7.31 30.13 26.00
C PRO A 64 8.83 29.96 25.97
N GLU A 65 9.40 29.41 27.05
CA GLU A 65 10.84 29.18 27.18
C GLU A 65 11.41 28.35 26.01
N ALA A 66 10.63 27.37 25.52
CA ALA A 66 11.00 26.54 24.37
C ALA A 66 11.30 27.34 23.08
N LEU A 67 10.76 28.55 22.92
CA LEU A 67 10.94 29.39 21.74
C LEU A 67 12.16 30.32 21.83
N THR A 68 12.87 30.35 22.97
CA THR A 68 13.97 31.30 23.22
C THR A 68 15.07 31.21 22.17
N THR A 69 15.36 30.01 21.68
CA THR A 69 16.40 29.74 20.66
C THR A 69 15.85 29.74 19.23
N MET A 70 14.60 30.17 19.01
CA MET A 70 14.00 30.18 17.67
C MET A 70 14.43 31.43 16.89
N GLY A 71 14.78 31.24 15.62
CA GLY A 71 15.06 32.36 14.73
C GLY A 71 13.81 33.23 14.53
N LEU A 72 13.99 34.55 14.52
CA LEU A 72 12.87 35.47 14.32
C LEU A 72 12.18 35.27 12.95
N ILE A 73 12.97 34.94 11.92
CA ILE A 73 12.43 34.65 10.58
C ILE A 73 11.50 33.44 10.62
N ASP A 74 11.90 32.38 11.32
CA ASP A 74 11.06 31.19 11.48
C ASP A 74 9.77 31.56 12.21
N LEU A 75 9.87 32.29 13.33
CA LEU A 75 8.69 32.74 14.08
C LEU A 75 7.71 33.54 13.22
N TYR A 76 8.21 34.43 12.35
CA TYR A 76 7.35 35.15 11.41
C TYR A 76 6.61 34.18 10.49
N GLN A 77 7.29 33.21 9.90
CA GLN A 77 6.65 32.21 9.02
C GLN A 77 5.61 31.35 9.74
N TYR A 78 5.84 30.98 11.01
CA TYR A 78 4.86 30.24 11.80
C TYR A 78 3.62 31.10 12.10
N VAL A 79 3.79 32.38 12.42
CA VAL A 79 2.68 33.31 12.67
C VAL A 79 1.91 33.61 11.39
N GLU A 80 2.59 33.89 10.27
CA GLU A 80 1.96 34.06 8.94
C GLU A 80 1.11 32.86 8.56
N ARG A 81 1.64 31.64 8.82
CA ARG A 81 0.90 30.40 8.58
C ARG A 81 -0.31 30.24 9.50
N ALA A 82 -0.18 30.60 10.78
CA ALA A 82 -1.28 30.54 11.73
C ALA A 82 -2.40 31.53 11.35
N ILE A 83 -2.05 32.76 10.96
CA ILE A 83 -3.00 33.77 10.45
C ILE A 83 -3.70 33.25 9.19
N LYS A 84 -2.95 32.68 8.24
CA LYS A 84 -3.51 32.08 7.03
C LYS A 84 -4.51 30.96 7.36
N VAL A 85 -4.13 30.06 8.25
CA VAL A 85 -5.02 28.97 8.68
C VAL A 85 -6.27 29.51 9.37
N ASP A 86 -6.14 30.53 10.21
CA ASP A 86 -7.28 31.08 10.90
C ASP A 86 -8.30 31.73 9.96
N ARG A 87 -7.77 32.45 8.96
CA ARG A 87 -8.54 33.19 7.95
C ARG A 87 -9.19 32.30 6.90
N ASP A 88 -8.46 31.31 6.37
CA ASP A 88 -8.89 30.57 5.17
C ASP A 88 -9.46 29.17 5.48
N PHE A 89 -9.27 28.64 6.70
CA PHE A 89 -9.62 27.26 7.06
C PHE A 89 -10.57 27.24 8.25
N HIS A 90 -11.83 26.92 7.96
CA HIS A 90 -12.92 26.85 8.92
C HIS A 90 -13.41 25.40 9.09
N LEU A 91 -13.76 25.09 10.34
CA LEU A 91 -14.42 23.85 10.72
C LEU A 91 -15.74 23.69 9.95
N ASP A 92 -16.04 22.46 9.56
CA ASP A 92 -17.21 22.06 8.76
C ASP A 92 -17.28 22.63 7.34
N GLN A 93 -16.22 23.29 6.88
CA GLN A 93 -16.08 23.75 5.49
C GLN A 93 -14.89 23.08 4.81
N GLN A 94 -13.67 23.38 5.25
CA GLN A 94 -12.44 22.83 4.67
C GLN A 94 -11.99 21.54 5.37
N TYR A 95 -12.34 21.36 6.64
CA TYR A 95 -12.06 20.15 7.41
C TYR A 95 -13.15 19.87 8.44
N VAL A 96 -13.12 18.65 8.95
CA VAL A 96 -13.86 18.22 10.15
C VAL A 96 -12.90 17.58 11.14
N VAL A 97 -13.26 17.60 12.43
CA VAL A 97 -12.57 16.87 13.49
C VAL A 97 -13.25 15.51 13.69
N LYS A 98 -12.47 14.44 13.70
CA LYS A 98 -12.97 13.08 13.95
C LYS A 98 -12.12 12.34 14.99
N PRO A 99 -12.70 11.42 15.76
CA PRO A 99 -11.93 10.54 16.63
C PRO A 99 -11.12 9.54 15.80
N GLY A 100 -9.81 9.47 16.04
CA GLY A 100 -8.86 8.52 15.44
C GLY A 100 -8.21 7.59 16.48
N ASP A 101 -7.33 6.70 16.01
CA ASP A 101 -6.69 5.66 16.84
C ASP A 101 -5.81 6.23 17.97
N ASN A 102 -5.29 7.45 17.80
CA ASN A 102 -4.39 8.14 18.74
C ASN A 102 -4.98 9.47 19.27
N GLY A 103 -6.31 9.62 19.24
CA GLY A 103 -7.00 10.87 19.60
C GLY A 103 -7.68 11.52 18.40
N ASP A 104 -8.21 12.73 18.59
CA ASP A 104 -8.91 13.46 17.53
C ASP A 104 -7.96 13.80 16.36
N GLU A 105 -8.45 13.72 15.13
CA GLU A 105 -7.72 13.98 13.90
C GLU A 105 -8.47 14.94 12.96
N ILE A 106 -7.70 15.73 12.21
CA ILE A 106 -8.21 16.64 11.19
C ILE A 106 -8.42 15.87 9.88
N VAL A 107 -9.64 15.84 9.36
CA VAL A 107 -9.98 15.21 8.07
C VAL A 107 -10.39 16.27 7.07
N ILE A 108 -9.71 16.28 5.90
CA ILE A 108 -9.96 17.25 4.82
C ILE A 108 -11.33 16.97 4.18
N VAL A 109 -12.12 18.02 3.95
CA VAL A 109 -13.34 18.00 3.15
C VAL A 109 -13.03 18.48 1.75
N ASP A 110 -13.39 17.70 0.73
CA ASP A 110 -13.25 18.09 -0.67
C ASP A 110 -14.29 19.17 -1.04
N GLU A 111 -13.82 20.35 -1.43
CA GLU A 111 -14.66 21.54 -1.70
C GLU A 111 -15.74 21.31 -2.78
N ASN A 112 -15.49 20.43 -3.75
CA ASN A 112 -16.43 20.20 -4.86
C ASN A 112 -17.46 19.12 -4.55
N THR A 113 -17.13 18.20 -3.66
CA THR A 113 -17.92 16.98 -3.45
C THR A 113 -18.44 16.79 -2.03
N GLY A 114 -17.95 17.58 -1.07
CA GLY A 114 -18.23 17.44 0.36
C GLY A 114 -17.72 16.12 0.95
N ARG A 115 -16.89 15.38 0.19
CA ARG A 115 -16.40 14.07 0.62
C ARG A 115 -15.20 14.21 1.53
N LEU A 116 -15.15 13.34 2.52
CA LEU A 116 -14.02 13.23 3.43
C LEU A 116 -12.85 12.54 2.75
N ALA A 117 -11.69 13.21 2.74
CA ALA A 117 -10.45 12.70 2.18
C ALA A 117 -9.54 12.15 3.29
N GLU A 118 -9.94 11.04 3.87
CA GLU A 118 -9.22 10.36 4.96
C GLU A 118 -7.79 9.99 4.53
N GLY A 119 -6.82 10.22 5.44
CA GLY A 119 -5.39 10.00 5.20
C GLY A 119 -4.68 11.07 4.35
N ARG A 120 -5.36 12.13 3.91
CA ARG A 120 -4.70 13.30 3.28
C ARG A 120 -4.37 14.35 4.33
N LYS A 121 -3.16 14.92 4.24
CA LYS A 121 -2.72 16.08 5.03
C LYS A 121 -2.33 17.24 4.10
N TRP A 122 -2.62 18.47 4.53
CA TRP A 122 -2.07 19.65 3.84
C TRP A 122 -0.56 19.73 4.00
N ARG A 123 0.10 20.34 3.01
CA ARG A 123 1.57 20.50 2.97
C ARG A 123 1.99 21.79 3.69
N ASP A 124 3.30 22.02 3.72
CA ASP A 124 3.93 23.26 4.16
C ASP A 124 3.55 23.71 5.58
N GLY A 125 3.26 22.74 6.46
CA GLY A 125 2.91 22.98 7.87
C GLY A 125 1.44 23.38 8.10
N ILE A 126 0.63 23.52 7.05
CA ILE A 126 -0.76 23.98 7.17
C ILE A 126 -1.59 23.03 8.03
N HIS A 127 -1.40 21.72 7.86
CA HIS A 127 -2.13 20.73 8.64
C HIS A 127 -1.80 20.82 10.14
N GLN A 128 -0.52 20.99 10.48
CA GLN A 128 -0.06 21.20 11.86
C GLN A 128 -0.58 22.50 12.48
N ALA A 129 -0.68 23.56 11.68
CA ALA A 129 -1.27 24.82 12.13
C ALA A 129 -2.78 24.68 12.40
N ILE A 130 -3.52 23.87 11.63
CA ILE A 130 -4.93 23.54 11.90
C ILE A 130 -5.07 22.69 13.16
N GLU A 131 -4.24 21.64 13.32
CA GLU A 131 -4.20 20.82 14.54
C GLU A 131 -3.98 21.71 15.79
N ALA A 132 -3.06 22.69 15.69
CA ALA A 132 -2.80 23.64 16.78
C ALA A 132 -3.95 24.64 17.02
N LYS A 133 -4.62 25.12 15.96
CA LYS A 133 -5.81 26.00 16.06
C LYS A 133 -6.94 25.32 16.81
N GLU A 134 -7.19 24.04 16.52
CA GLU A 134 -8.27 23.26 17.14
C GLU A 134 -7.87 22.66 18.50
N GLY A 135 -6.65 22.91 18.99
CA GLY A 135 -6.18 22.41 20.28
C GLY A 135 -5.89 20.91 20.32
N ILE A 136 -5.76 20.28 19.15
CA ILE A 136 -5.47 18.85 18.99
C ILE A 136 -3.96 18.60 19.08
N GLU A 137 -3.55 17.34 19.27
CA GLU A 137 -2.14 16.96 19.22
C GLU A 137 -1.51 17.27 17.85
N VAL A 138 -0.42 18.06 17.86
CA VAL A 138 0.24 18.51 16.63
C VAL A 138 1.14 17.40 16.10
N THR A 139 0.85 16.92 14.90
CA THR A 139 1.64 15.87 14.24
C THR A 139 2.93 16.44 13.67
N VAL A 140 4.03 16.36 14.43
CA VAL A 140 5.36 16.77 13.93
C VAL A 140 5.89 15.73 12.95
N PRO A 141 6.32 16.13 11.73
CA PRO A 141 7.00 15.21 10.82
C PRO A 141 8.29 14.73 11.50
N THR A 142 8.41 13.44 11.79
CA THR A 142 9.68 12.89 12.26
C THR A 142 10.74 13.05 11.16
N GLY A 143 11.80 13.79 11.43
CA GLY A 143 13.02 13.80 10.63
C GLY A 143 13.56 12.39 10.45
N GLN A 144 14.31 12.16 9.38
CA GLN A 144 14.97 10.87 9.14
C GLN A 144 16.31 10.90 9.89
N ALA A 145 16.55 9.97 10.81
CA ALA A 145 17.84 9.80 11.49
C ALA A 145 18.75 8.87 10.69
N ALA A 146 18.16 7.79 10.20
CA ALA A 146 18.87 6.80 9.42
C ALA A 146 17.97 6.26 8.32
N ARG A 147 18.59 5.94 7.20
CA ARG A 147 17.86 5.40 6.05
C ARG A 147 18.73 4.44 5.25
N ILE A 148 18.15 3.29 4.91
CA ILE A 148 18.79 2.31 4.02
C ILE A 148 17.74 1.60 3.16
N THR A 149 18.05 1.31 1.89
CA THR A 149 17.19 0.45 1.08
C THR A 149 17.45 -1.03 1.36
N ILE A 150 16.43 -1.87 1.16
CA ILE A 150 16.59 -3.34 1.31
C ILE A 150 17.66 -3.86 0.36
N GLN A 151 17.72 -3.34 -0.88
CA GLN A 151 18.75 -3.71 -1.85
C GLN A 151 20.15 -3.49 -1.29
N ASP A 152 20.37 -2.31 -0.74
CA ASP A 152 21.66 -1.92 -0.25
C ASP A 152 22.04 -2.65 1.04
N LEU A 153 21.09 -2.84 1.96
CA LEU A 153 21.27 -3.65 3.16
C LEU A 153 21.83 -5.04 2.82
N PHE A 154 21.25 -5.73 1.84
CA PHE A 154 21.71 -7.06 1.43
C PHE A 154 23.04 -7.05 0.68
N LEU A 155 23.40 -5.96 0.00
CA LEU A 155 24.69 -5.82 -0.67
C LEU A 155 25.87 -5.69 0.31
N ARG A 156 25.60 -5.40 1.60
CA ARG A 156 26.62 -5.32 2.65
C ARG A 156 27.07 -6.69 3.17
N TYR A 157 26.32 -7.75 2.91
CA TYR A 157 26.70 -9.10 3.36
C TYR A 157 27.85 -9.64 2.51
N LYS A 158 28.89 -10.17 3.17
CA LYS A 158 30.03 -10.84 2.51
C LYS A 158 29.57 -12.02 1.64
N PHE A 159 28.62 -12.80 2.16
CA PHE A 159 28.00 -13.91 1.45
C PHE A 159 26.49 -13.68 1.37
N LEU A 160 25.96 -13.73 0.14
CA LEU A 160 24.55 -13.58 -0.14
C LEU A 160 24.08 -14.71 -1.07
N ALA A 161 23.08 -15.44 -0.60
CA ALA A 161 22.36 -16.48 -1.32
C ALA A 161 20.86 -16.35 -1.02
N GLY A 162 20.01 -16.97 -1.84
CA GLY A 162 18.57 -16.95 -1.64
C GLY A 162 17.88 -18.07 -2.40
N MET A 163 16.71 -18.46 -1.90
CA MET A 163 15.90 -19.53 -2.48
C MET A 163 14.45 -19.05 -2.69
N THR A 164 13.87 -19.43 -3.82
CA THR A 164 12.45 -19.16 -4.12
C THR A 164 12.00 -19.99 -5.32
N GLY A 165 10.74 -20.42 -5.34
CA GLY A 165 10.17 -21.14 -6.49
C GLY A 165 9.92 -20.28 -7.73
N THR A 166 10.13 -18.96 -7.67
CA THR A 166 9.70 -18.02 -8.73
C THR A 166 10.72 -16.93 -9.09
N ALA A 167 12.03 -17.21 -8.95
CA ALA A 167 13.08 -16.24 -9.27
C ALA A 167 13.34 -16.01 -10.76
N MET A 168 13.07 -17.00 -11.62
CA MET A 168 13.48 -16.96 -13.03
C MET A 168 13.02 -15.71 -13.80
N PRO A 169 11.75 -15.25 -13.68
CA PRO A 169 11.32 -14.02 -14.35
C PRO A 169 12.09 -12.75 -13.93
N ALA A 170 12.71 -12.76 -12.75
CA ALA A 170 13.49 -11.65 -12.20
C ALA A 170 15.02 -11.89 -12.29
N ALA A 171 15.47 -12.91 -13.04
CA ALA A 171 16.89 -13.29 -13.09
C ALA A 171 17.82 -12.15 -13.55
N HIS A 172 17.39 -11.36 -14.53
CA HIS A 172 18.14 -10.19 -14.98
C HIS A 172 18.28 -9.12 -13.87
N GLU A 173 17.22 -8.90 -13.09
CA GLU A 173 17.23 -7.97 -11.96
C GLU A 173 18.18 -8.47 -10.85
N PHE A 174 18.12 -9.77 -10.51
CA PHE A 174 19.05 -10.37 -9.55
C PHE A 174 20.51 -10.24 -9.99
N ARG A 175 20.80 -10.46 -11.27
CA ARG A 175 22.15 -10.30 -11.82
C ARG A 175 22.61 -8.85 -11.79
N LYS A 176 21.74 -7.91 -12.18
CA LYS A 176 22.09 -6.48 -12.26
C LYS A 176 22.24 -5.82 -10.89
N VAL A 177 21.35 -6.11 -9.94
CA VAL A 177 21.32 -5.46 -8.62
C VAL A 177 22.23 -6.19 -7.63
N TYR A 178 22.09 -7.51 -7.50
CA TYR A 178 22.75 -8.30 -6.45
C TYR A 178 23.98 -9.08 -6.95
N ARG A 179 24.29 -9.01 -8.24
CA ARG A 179 25.33 -9.83 -8.89
C ARG A 179 25.12 -11.33 -8.65
N LYS A 180 23.85 -11.77 -8.58
CA LYS A 180 23.49 -13.18 -8.38
C LYS A 180 22.86 -13.78 -9.62
N VAL A 181 23.31 -14.99 -9.95
CA VAL A 181 22.71 -15.81 -11.00
C VAL A 181 21.57 -16.61 -10.41
N VAL A 182 20.46 -16.73 -11.14
CA VAL A 182 19.35 -17.59 -10.76
C VAL A 182 19.53 -18.95 -11.41
N ILE A 183 19.66 -19.99 -10.59
CA ILE A 183 19.83 -21.37 -11.05
C ILE A 183 18.50 -22.11 -10.83
N PRO A 184 17.83 -22.60 -11.89
CA PRO A 184 16.64 -23.43 -11.74
C PRO A 184 17.05 -24.83 -11.25
N VAL A 185 16.62 -25.18 -10.04
CA VAL A 185 16.80 -26.54 -9.51
C VAL A 185 15.68 -27.44 -10.08
N PRO A 186 16.00 -28.62 -10.64
CA PRO A 186 15.01 -29.58 -11.10
C PRO A 186 14.07 -30.01 -9.97
N THR A 187 12.82 -30.32 -10.32
CA THR A 187 11.85 -30.87 -9.36
C THR A 187 12.17 -32.32 -9.05
N ASN A 188 12.01 -32.73 -7.78
CA ASN A 188 12.22 -34.12 -7.34
C ASN A 188 11.34 -35.13 -8.08
N ARG A 189 10.09 -34.75 -8.40
CA ARG A 189 9.14 -35.55 -9.17
C ARG A 189 8.54 -34.71 -10.30
N PRO A 190 8.14 -35.33 -11.44
CA PRO A 190 7.50 -34.61 -12.54
C PRO A 190 6.22 -33.91 -12.10
N VAL A 191 6.00 -32.68 -12.57
CA VAL A 191 4.82 -31.89 -12.21
C VAL A 191 3.60 -32.40 -12.98
N GLN A 192 2.56 -32.83 -12.26
CA GLN A 192 1.29 -33.30 -12.84
C GLN A 192 0.17 -32.24 -12.81
N ARG A 193 0.45 -31.04 -12.29
CA ARG A 193 -0.51 -29.94 -12.21
C ARG A 193 -1.01 -29.52 -13.60
N LYS A 194 -2.33 -29.46 -13.78
CA LYS A 194 -2.96 -29.00 -15.02
C LYS A 194 -3.53 -27.58 -14.87
N ARG A 195 -3.24 -26.71 -15.85
CA ARG A 195 -3.83 -25.37 -15.92
C ARG A 195 -5.09 -25.42 -16.78
N LEU A 196 -6.25 -25.17 -16.17
CA LEU A 196 -7.52 -25.09 -16.87
C LEU A 196 -7.60 -23.78 -17.69
N PRO A 197 -8.50 -23.68 -18.67
CA PRO A 197 -8.73 -22.43 -19.39
C PRO A 197 -9.06 -21.29 -18.44
N ASP A 198 -8.48 -20.11 -18.69
CA ASP A 198 -8.81 -18.89 -17.96
C ASP A 198 -10.23 -18.47 -18.34
N LEU A 199 -11.01 -17.97 -17.38
CA LEU A 199 -12.38 -17.48 -17.61
C LEU A 199 -12.42 -15.97 -17.39
N VAL A 200 -12.97 -15.24 -18.35
CA VAL A 200 -13.15 -13.79 -18.29
C VAL A 200 -14.64 -13.46 -18.34
N TYR A 201 -15.08 -12.63 -17.39
CA TYR A 201 -16.47 -12.20 -17.25
C TYR A 201 -16.63 -10.71 -17.53
N GLY A 202 -17.85 -10.29 -17.85
CA GLY A 202 -18.15 -8.87 -18.06
C GLY A 202 -18.10 -8.09 -16.74
N THR A 203 -18.65 -8.68 -15.68
CA THR A 203 -18.75 -8.05 -14.35
C THR A 203 -18.14 -8.91 -13.24
N ALA A 204 -17.75 -8.28 -12.13
CA ALA A 204 -17.30 -8.96 -10.94
C ALA A 204 -18.37 -9.90 -10.38
N ASP A 205 -19.65 -9.52 -10.41
CA ASP A 205 -20.74 -10.35 -9.90
C ASP A 205 -20.89 -11.66 -10.68
N GLU A 206 -20.84 -11.62 -12.01
CA GLU A 206 -20.82 -12.83 -12.85
C GLU A 206 -19.62 -13.72 -12.53
N LYS A 207 -18.45 -13.11 -12.37
CA LYS A 207 -17.22 -13.81 -11.97
C LYS A 207 -17.37 -14.49 -10.61
N TRP A 208 -17.90 -13.78 -9.61
CA TRP A 208 -18.07 -14.32 -8.27
C TRP A 208 -19.06 -15.49 -8.24
N ARG A 209 -20.20 -15.36 -8.92
CA ARG A 209 -21.16 -16.47 -9.06
C ARG A 209 -20.52 -17.70 -9.69
N ALA A 210 -19.71 -17.52 -10.74
CA ALA A 210 -19.02 -18.62 -11.40
C ALA A 210 -17.93 -19.29 -10.53
N ILE A 211 -17.23 -18.51 -9.69
CA ILE A 211 -16.28 -19.04 -8.71
C ILE A 211 -16.99 -19.88 -7.65
N VAL A 212 -18.10 -19.37 -7.12
CA VAL A 212 -18.92 -20.08 -6.12
C VAL A 212 -19.48 -21.37 -6.70
N GLU A 213 -19.96 -21.34 -7.94
CA GLU A 213 -20.49 -22.52 -8.62
C GLU A 213 -19.43 -23.60 -8.86
N GLU A 214 -18.24 -23.23 -9.35
CA GLU A 214 -17.14 -24.20 -9.47
C GLU A 214 -16.73 -24.75 -8.10
N THR A 215 -16.64 -23.89 -7.08
CA THR A 215 -16.31 -24.32 -5.73
C THR A 215 -17.35 -25.31 -5.19
N ARG A 216 -18.64 -25.05 -5.43
CA ARG A 216 -19.76 -25.91 -5.03
C ARG A 216 -19.66 -27.29 -5.68
N GLU A 217 -19.38 -27.34 -6.98
CA GLU A 217 -19.23 -28.59 -7.72
C GLU A 217 -18.07 -29.44 -7.19
N LEU A 218 -16.90 -28.81 -7.02
CA LEU A 218 -15.71 -29.49 -6.51
C LEU A 218 -15.86 -29.92 -5.04
N HIS A 219 -16.50 -29.09 -4.22
CA HIS A 219 -16.79 -29.41 -2.82
C HIS A 219 -17.74 -30.61 -2.71
N ARG A 220 -18.76 -30.71 -3.57
CA ARG A 220 -19.67 -31.88 -3.65
C ARG A 220 -18.93 -33.17 -3.99
N GLN A 221 -17.85 -33.08 -4.77
CA GLN A 221 -16.97 -34.21 -5.11
C GLN A 221 -15.96 -34.53 -3.99
N GLY A 222 -15.99 -33.81 -2.86
CA GLY A 222 -15.04 -33.98 -1.76
C GLY A 222 -13.64 -33.45 -2.06
N ARG A 223 -13.48 -32.64 -3.12
CA ARG A 223 -12.16 -32.15 -3.55
C ARG A 223 -11.82 -30.83 -2.86
N PRO A 224 -10.60 -30.66 -2.31
CA PRO A 224 -10.22 -29.42 -1.65
C PRO A 224 -9.99 -28.27 -2.64
N VAL A 225 -10.36 -27.06 -2.21
CA VAL A 225 -10.28 -25.83 -3.00
C VAL A 225 -9.56 -24.75 -2.22
N LEU A 226 -8.51 -24.17 -2.82
CA LEU A 226 -7.83 -22.97 -2.34
C LEU A 226 -8.18 -21.79 -3.26
N ILE A 227 -8.79 -20.75 -2.72
CA ILE A 227 -9.21 -19.56 -3.46
C ILE A 227 -8.35 -18.38 -3.04
N GLY A 228 -7.54 -17.86 -3.97
CA GLY A 228 -6.69 -16.70 -3.73
C GLY A 228 -7.33 -15.40 -4.23
N THR A 229 -7.52 -14.46 -3.31
CA THR A 229 -8.04 -13.11 -3.55
C THR A 229 -6.92 -12.07 -3.39
N ARG A 230 -7.07 -10.87 -3.96
CA ARG A 230 -6.02 -9.82 -3.87
C ARG A 230 -6.16 -8.90 -2.65
N SER A 231 -7.36 -8.77 -2.07
CA SER A 231 -7.61 -7.89 -0.93
C SER A 231 -8.53 -8.54 0.11
N ILE A 232 -8.47 -8.03 1.33
CA ILE A 232 -9.32 -8.46 2.45
C ILE A 232 -10.80 -8.19 2.12
N ASP A 233 -11.13 -7.04 1.54
CA ASP A 233 -12.52 -6.74 1.17
C ASP A 233 -13.10 -7.79 0.22
N LYS A 234 -12.30 -8.24 -0.76
CA LYS A 234 -12.72 -9.29 -1.72
C LYS A 234 -12.83 -10.66 -1.05
N SER A 235 -12.00 -10.98 -0.07
CA SER A 235 -12.15 -12.24 0.69
C SER A 235 -13.41 -12.25 1.55
N ILE A 236 -13.77 -11.11 2.16
CA ILE A 236 -15.02 -10.96 2.93
C ILE A 236 -16.24 -11.10 2.02
N VAL A 237 -16.25 -10.44 0.87
CA VAL A 237 -17.34 -10.57 -0.12
C VAL A 237 -17.49 -12.02 -0.57
N LEU A 238 -16.40 -12.68 -0.95
CA LEU A 238 -16.43 -14.08 -1.36
C LEU A 238 -16.87 -15.01 -0.22
N SER A 239 -16.42 -14.76 1.00
CA SER A 239 -16.79 -15.54 2.18
C SER A 239 -18.30 -15.52 2.41
N LYS A 240 -18.93 -14.34 2.30
CA LYS A 240 -20.39 -14.20 2.38
C LYS A 240 -21.10 -15.03 1.30
N LEU A 241 -20.65 -14.93 0.05
CA LEU A 241 -21.25 -15.67 -1.08
C LEU A 241 -21.10 -17.20 -0.94
N LEU A 242 -19.97 -17.67 -0.41
CA LEU A 242 -19.76 -19.09 -0.11
C LEU A 242 -20.67 -19.58 1.03
N ALA A 243 -20.86 -18.76 2.07
CA ALA A 243 -21.76 -19.07 3.18
C ALA A 243 -23.23 -19.13 2.72
N GLU A 244 -23.67 -18.18 1.88
CA GLU A 244 -25.01 -18.19 1.25
C GLU A 244 -25.23 -19.43 0.38
N ALA A 245 -24.17 -19.96 -0.24
CA ALA A 245 -24.20 -21.20 -1.00
C ALA A 245 -24.10 -22.48 -0.14
N GLY A 246 -24.03 -22.35 1.19
CA GLY A 246 -23.94 -23.47 2.14
C GLY A 246 -22.57 -24.16 2.19
N ILE A 247 -21.51 -23.48 1.76
CA ILE A 247 -20.15 -24.05 1.69
C ILE A 247 -19.36 -23.64 2.94
N GLU A 248 -19.01 -24.61 3.78
CA GLU A 248 -18.12 -24.38 4.92
C GLU A 248 -16.70 -24.04 4.42
N HIS A 249 -16.16 -22.91 4.88
CA HIS A 249 -14.84 -22.45 4.45
C HIS A 249 -14.11 -21.71 5.57
N LYS A 250 -12.79 -21.57 5.41
CA LYS A 250 -11.93 -20.74 6.28
C LYS A 250 -11.33 -19.59 5.50
N VAL A 251 -11.19 -18.42 6.14
CA VAL A 251 -10.61 -17.22 5.54
C VAL A 251 -9.29 -16.88 6.22
N LEU A 252 -8.27 -16.53 5.43
CA LEU A 252 -6.92 -16.16 5.88
C LEU A 252 -6.61 -14.74 5.42
N ASN A 253 -6.36 -13.85 6.39
CA ASN A 253 -6.22 -12.41 6.17
C ASN A 253 -4.81 -11.87 6.49
N ALA A 254 -3.84 -12.75 6.75
CA ALA A 254 -2.47 -12.43 7.17
C ALA A 254 -2.36 -11.70 8.52
N HIS A 255 -3.34 -11.87 9.42
CA HIS A 255 -3.32 -11.26 10.76
C HIS A 255 -2.65 -12.15 11.81
N GLU A 256 -2.99 -13.45 11.85
CA GLU A 256 -2.50 -14.39 12.88
C GLU A 256 -1.69 -15.53 12.26
N ILE A 257 -0.40 -15.29 12.00
CA ILE A 257 0.47 -16.18 11.22
C ILE A 257 0.46 -17.63 11.73
N ALA A 258 0.51 -17.83 13.05
CA ALA A 258 0.55 -19.17 13.65
C ALA A 258 -0.74 -19.97 13.39
N LYS A 259 -1.92 -19.38 13.69
CA LYS A 259 -3.21 -20.05 13.45
C LYS A 259 -3.48 -20.26 11.97
N GLU A 260 -3.05 -19.31 11.12
CA GLU A 260 -3.17 -19.45 9.67
C GLU A 260 -2.33 -20.61 9.13
N ALA A 261 -1.16 -20.86 9.71
CA ALA A 261 -0.34 -22.01 9.33
C ALA A 261 -1.08 -23.34 9.59
N ASP A 262 -1.75 -23.48 10.73
CA ASP A 262 -2.51 -24.68 11.06
C ASP A 262 -3.68 -24.90 10.08
N ILE A 263 -4.40 -23.82 9.74
CA ILE A 263 -5.48 -23.88 8.76
C ILE A 263 -4.95 -24.30 7.37
N VAL A 264 -3.82 -23.72 6.93
CA VAL A 264 -3.22 -24.06 5.63
C VAL A 264 -2.71 -25.50 5.59
N ALA A 265 -2.14 -26.01 6.68
CA ALA A 265 -1.70 -27.41 6.76
C ALA A 265 -2.85 -28.40 6.53
N LEU A 266 -4.08 -28.02 6.93
CA LEU A 266 -5.29 -28.81 6.75
C LEU A 266 -6.07 -28.49 5.45
N ALA A 267 -5.66 -27.49 4.67
CA ALA A 267 -6.38 -27.05 3.47
C ALA A 267 -6.44 -28.11 2.36
N GLY A 268 -5.57 -29.12 2.39
CA GLY A 268 -5.51 -30.23 1.43
C GLY A 268 -6.34 -31.45 1.81
N GLN A 269 -7.11 -31.40 2.90
CA GLN A 269 -7.99 -32.49 3.33
C GLN A 269 -9.29 -32.53 2.51
N PRO A 270 -9.96 -33.70 2.37
CA PRO A 270 -11.19 -33.83 1.60
C PRO A 270 -12.24 -32.79 1.97
N GLY A 271 -12.84 -32.17 0.95
CA GLY A 271 -13.91 -31.18 1.06
C GLY A 271 -13.50 -29.82 1.64
N LYS A 272 -12.23 -29.59 2.02
CA LYS A 272 -11.84 -28.30 2.62
C LYS A 272 -11.82 -27.17 1.59
N VAL A 273 -12.48 -26.07 1.92
CA VAL A 273 -12.45 -24.82 1.17
C VAL A 273 -11.73 -23.75 1.98
N THR A 274 -10.68 -23.16 1.40
CA THR A 274 -9.87 -22.14 2.05
C THR A 274 -9.76 -20.91 1.17
N VAL A 275 -10.11 -19.74 1.70
CA VAL A 275 -9.95 -18.44 1.05
C VAL A 275 -8.71 -17.76 1.63
N ALA A 276 -7.75 -17.41 0.78
CA ALA A 276 -6.52 -16.74 1.19
C ALA A 276 -6.43 -15.38 0.51
N THR A 277 -6.24 -14.33 1.31
CA THR A 277 -5.90 -13.00 0.78
C THR A 277 -4.42 -12.94 0.44
N ASN A 278 -4.09 -12.43 -0.75
CA ASN A 278 -2.76 -12.36 -1.32
C ASN A 278 -1.99 -13.69 -1.20
N MET A 279 -1.04 -13.72 -0.27
CA MET A 279 -0.16 -14.84 0.01
C MET A 279 -0.24 -15.26 1.49
N ALA A 280 -1.40 -15.09 2.14
CA ALA A 280 -1.65 -15.59 3.49
C ALA A 280 -1.31 -17.09 3.58
N GLY A 281 -0.72 -17.50 4.71
CA GLY A 281 -0.17 -18.86 4.87
C GLY A 281 1.01 -19.19 3.95
N ARG A 282 1.80 -18.19 3.54
CA ARG A 282 3.08 -18.42 2.88
C ARG A 282 4.09 -19.04 3.84
N GLY A 283 4.78 -20.08 3.37
CA GLY A 283 5.74 -20.86 4.18
C GLY A 283 5.20 -22.23 4.57
N THR A 284 3.88 -22.39 4.68
CA THR A 284 3.26 -23.67 5.01
C THR A 284 2.94 -24.49 3.75
N ASP A 285 3.19 -25.80 3.84
CA ASP A 285 2.89 -26.78 2.80
C ASP A 285 1.45 -27.29 2.91
N ILE A 286 0.79 -27.50 1.77
CA ILE A 286 -0.56 -28.06 1.70
C ILE A 286 -0.43 -29.49 1.19
N LYS A 287 -0.44 -30.44 2.13
CA LYS A 287 -0.37 -31.87 1.80
C LYS A 287 -1.77 -32.40 1.49
N LEU A 288 -1.86 -33.25 0.48
CA LEU A 288 -3.13 -33.90 0.14
C LEU A 288 -3.50 -34.93 1.20
N GLY A 289 -4.75 -34.90 1.64
CA GLY A 289 -5.32 -35.93 2.51
C GLY A 289 -5.60 -37.24 1.78
N PRO A 290 -5.98 -38.31 2.51
CA PRO A 290 -6.36 -39.60 1.90
C PRO A 290 -7.50 -39.43 0.89
N GLY A 291 -7.43 -40.08 -0.27
CA GLY A 291 -8.48 -40.03 -1.31
C GLY A 291 -8.50 -38.75 -2.16
N VAL A 292 -7.69 -37.74 -1.81
CA VAL A 292 -7.69 -36.45 -2.52
C VAL A 292 -6.95 -36.53 -3.85
N ALA A 293 -5.92 -37.35 -3.96
CA ALA A 293 -5.18 -37.49 -5.21
C ALA A 293 -6.08 -38.09 -6.31
N GLU A 294 -6.91 -39.06 -5.95
CA GLU A 294 -7.85 -39.79 -6.80
C GLU A 294 -8.98 -38.88 -7.30
N THR A 295 -9.40 -37.90 -6.50
CA THR A 295 -10.38 -36.86 -6.89
C THR A 295 -9.75 -35.71 -7.71
N GLY A 296 -8.46 -35.82 -8.05
CA GLY A 296 -7.75 -34.86 -8.91
C GLY A 296 -6.87 -33.86 -8.16
N GLY A 297 -6.67 -34.04 -6.85
CA GLY A 297 -5.78 -33.23 -6.02
C GLY A 297 -6.33 -31.84 -5.69
N LEU A 298 -5.50 -30.99 -5.09
CA LEU A 298 -5.89 -29.62 -4.72
C LEU A 298 -6.26 -28.80 -5.97
N HIS A 299 -7.43 -28.17 -5.94
CA HIS A 299 -7.84 -27.18 -6.91
C HIS A 299 -7.50 -25.76 -6.42
N VAL A 300 -6.83 -24.96 -7.25
CA VAL A 300 -6.50 -23.56 -6.93
C VAL A 300 -7.28 -22.64 -7.84
N ILE A 301 -8.01 -21.70 -7.25
CA ILE A 301 -8.73 -20.63 -7.96
C ILE A 301 -8.00 -19.32 -7.72
N CYS A 302 -7.56 -18.67 -8.79
CA CYS A 302 -7.08 -17.29 -8.74
C CYS A 302 -8.24 -16.37 -9.14
N THR A 303 -8.73 -15.52 -8.23
CA THR A 303 -9.95 -14.73 -8.49
C THR A 303 -9.71 -13.49 -9.36
N GLU A 304 -8.45 -13.09 -9.50
CA GLU A 304 -7.99 -11.94 -10.28
C GLU A 304 -6.48 -12.04 -10.54
N LEU A 305 -5.93 -11.17 -11.39
CA LEU A 305 -4.49 -11.07 -11.59
C LEU A 305 -3.86 -10.11 -10.58
N HIS A 306 -2.74 -10.54 -9.99
CA HIS A 306 -1.89 -9.66 -9.20
C HIS A 306 -1.09 -8.71 -10.11
N ASP A 307 -0.45 -7.71 -9.51
CA ASP A 307 0.42 -6.78 -10.22
C ASP A 307 1.63 -7.44 -10.89
N SER A 308 1.96 -8.66 -10.45
CA SER A 308 3.05 -9.43 -11.00
C SER A 308 2.65 -10.87 -11.22
N HIS A 309 3.01 -11.37 -12.39
CA HIS A 309 2.87 -12.77 -12.78
C HIS A 309 3.60 -13.71 -11.79
N ARG A 310 4.63 -13.20 -11.11
CA ARG A 310 5.36 -13.95 -10.08
C ARG A 310 4.45 -14.33 -8.92
N ILE A 311 3.59 -13.43 -8.47
CA ILE A 311 2.68 -13.66 -7.34
C ILE A 311 1.62 -14.68 -7.73
N ASP A 312 1.03 -14.54 -8.92
CA ASP A 312 0.07 -15.53 -9.44
C ASP A 312 0.71 -16.92 -9.50
N ARG A 313 1.95 -17.04 -10.00
CA ARG A 313 2.67 -18.32 -10.01
C ARG A 313 2.91 -18.91 -8.62
N GLN A 314 3.07 -18.08 -7.59
CA GLN A 314 3.24 -18.57 -6.22
C GLN A 314 1.94 -19.16 -5.67
N LEU A 315 0.80 -18.57 -6.02
CA LEU A 315 -0.52 -19.12 -5.69
C LEU A 315 -0.79 -20.41 -6.49
N MET A 316 -0.56 -20.40 -7.81
CA MET A 316 -0.71 -21.60 -8.65
C MET A 316 0.22 -22.74 -8.22
N GLY A 317 1.39 -22.40 -7.65
CA GLY A 317 2.36 -23.35 -7.10
C GLY A 317 1.95 -23.99 -5.76
N ARG A 318 0.79 -23.65 -5.21
CA ARG A 318 0.26 -24.27 -3.99
C ARG A 318 -0.29 -25.67 -4.23
N CYS A 319 -0.70 -26.02 -5.45
CA CYS A 319 -1.08 -27.39 -5.82
C CYS A 319 -0.02 -28.10 -6.67
N GLY A 320 -0.14 -29.44 -6.76
CA GLY A 320 0.73 -30.30 -7.54
C GLY A 320 2.18 -30.35 -7.04
N ARG A 321 2.33 -30.46 -5.72
CA ARG A 321 3.64 -30.60 -5.05
C ARG A 321 4.08 -32.06 -5.09
N GLN A 322 5.40 -32.31 -5.15
CA GLN A 322 5.96 -33.67 -5.16
C GLN A 322 5.28 -34.66 -6.15
N GLY A 323 4.88 -34.15 -7.32
CA GLY A 323 4.23 -34.94 -8.36
C GLY A 323 2.74 -35.21 -8.15
N ASP A 324 2.13 -34.63 -7.13
CA ASP A 324 0.70 -34.74 -6.88
C ASP A 324 -0.12 -34.20 -8.08
N PRO A 325 -1.31 -34.77 -8.32
CA PRO A 325 -2.27 -34.16 -9.21
C PRO A 325 -2.76 -32.83 -8.60
N GLY A 326 -3.28 -31.97 -9.47
CA GLY A 326 -3.85 -30.70 -9.06
C GLY A 326 -4.28 -29.90 -10.26
N THR A 327 -5.25 -29.02 -10.07
CA THR A 327 -5.68 -28.12 -11.15
C THR A 327 -5.67 -26.69 -10.69
N VAL A 328 -5.52 -25.78 -11.64
CA VAL A 328 -5.57 -24.35 -11.38
C VAL A 328 -6.38 -23.63 -12.43
N ARG A 329 -7.23 -22.69 -12.01
CA ARG A 329 -8.01 -21.83 -12.90
C ARG A 329 -7.85 -20.37 -12.52
N GLN A 330 -7.73 -19.52 -13.54
CA GLN A 330 -7.72 -18.07 -13.40
C GLN A 330 -9.07 -17.50 -13.80
N TYR A 331 -9.65 -16.70 -12.91
CA TYR A 331 -10.82 -15.86 -13.16
C TYR A 331 -10.38 -14.41 -13.33
N MET A 332 -11.07 -13.69 -14.21
CA MET A 332 -10.87 -12.26 -14.48
C MET A 332 -12.22 -11.62 -14.80
N SER A 333 -12.37 -10.33 -14.52
CA SER A 333 -13.52 -9.53 -14.96
C SER A 333 -13.08 -8.17 -15.51
N LEU A 334 -13.85 -7.61 -16.44
CA LEU A 334 -13.50 -6.36 -17.12
C LEU A 334 -13.47 -5.13 -16.19
N ASP A 335 -13.93 -5.29 -14.95
CA ASP A 335 -13.86 -4.31 -13.87
C ASP A 335 -12.69 -4.54 -12.88
N ASP A 336 -11.81 -5.51 -13.14
CA ASP A 336 -10.65 -5.77 -12.27
C ASP A 336 -9.63 -4.61 -12.27
N ASP A 337 -9.06 -4.35 -11.10
CA ASP A 337 -8.11 -3.27 -10.83
C ASP A 337 -6.84 -3.32 -11.68
N VAL A 338 -6.46 -4.50 -12.17
CA VAL A 338 -5.27 -4.68 -13.03
C VAL A 338 -5.39 -3.88 -14.33
N LEU A 339 -6.60 -3.73 -14.88
CA LEU A 339 -6.83 -2.93 -16.08
C LEU A 339 -6.67 -1.44 -15.80
N ARG A 340 -7.18 -0.97 -14.66
CA ARG A 340 -7.03 0.42 -14.20
C ARG A 340 -5.58 0.77 -13.90
N THR A 341 -4.89 -0.07 -13.14
CA THR A 341 -3.46 0.14 -12.82
C THR A 341 -2.59 0.06 -14.06
N GLY A 342 -2.86 -0.88 -14.97
CA GLY A 342 -2.10 -1.06 -16.21
C GLY A 342 -2.30 0.05 -17.24
N PHE A 343 -3.55 0.41 -17.53
CA PHE A 343 -3.91 1.29 -18.65
C PHE A 343 -4.48 2.65 -18.25
N GLY A 344 -4.76 2.89 -16.98
CA GLY A 344 -5.36 4.14 -16.49
C GLY A 344 -6.87 4.08 -16.41
N ARG A 345 -7.46 5.15 -15.86
CA ARG A 345 -8.90 5.24 -15.54
C ARG A 345 -9.79 5.18 -16.79
N GLU A 346 -9.43 5.90 -17.85
CA GLU A 346 -10.24 6.00 -19.07
C GLU A 346 -10.49 4.64 -19.75
N LEU A 347 -9.44 3.82 -19.92
CA LEU A 347 -9.61 2.49 -20.50
C LEU A 347 -10.40 1.57 -19.56
N ALA A 348 -10.13 1.62 -18.25
CA ALA A 348 -10.84 0.80 -17.29
C ALA A 348 -12.34 1.11 -17.27
N ASP A 349 -12.71 2.39 -17.26
CA ASP A 349 -14.11 2.81 -17.24
C ASP A 349 -14.83 2.39 -18.56
N ARG A 350 -14.13 2.42 -19.70
CA ARG A 350 -14.63 1.83 -20.96
C ARG A 350 -14.84 0.32 -20.88
N MET A 351 -13.92 -0.42 -20.27
CA MET A 351 -14.03 -1.88 -20.12
C MET A 351 -15.18 -2.25 -19.17
N ILE A 352 -15.37 -1.48 -18.09
CA ILE A 352 -16.52 -1.63 -17.18
C ILE A 352 -17.83 -1.42 -17.93
N ALA A 353 -17.94 -0.33 -18.72
CA ALA A 353 -19.14 -0.05 -19.50
C ALA A 353 -19.42 -1.13 -20.55
N LEU A 354 -18.38 -1.66 -21.19
CA LEU A 354 -18.48 -2.78 -22.12
C LEU A 354 -18.96 -4.05 -21.42
N GLY A 355 -18.37 -4.39 -20.27
CA GLY A 355 -18.73 -5.57 -19.49
C GLY A 355 -20.18 -5.60 -19.04
N LYS A 356 -20.76 -4.43 -18.71
CA LYS A 356 -22.20 -4.29 -18.41
C LYS A 356 -23.11 -4.47 -19.62
N ARG A 357 -22.62 -4.16 -20.83
CA ARG A 357 -23.42 -4.24 -22.07
C ARG A 357 -23.35 -5.60 -22.76
N ASN A 358 -22.20 -6.28 -22.70
CA ASN A 358 -21.96 -7.49 -23.46
C ASN A 358 -20.99 -8.46 -22.75
N SER A 359 -21.49 -9.14 -21.72
CA SER A 359 -20.71 -10.10 -20.94
C SER A 359 -20.32 -11.37 -21.71
N ALA A 360 -21.08 -11.76 -22.75
CA ALA A 360 -20.80 -12.97 -23.56
C ALA A 360 -19.47 -12.89 -24.34
N SER A 361 -18.98 -11.69 -24.67
CA SER A 361 -17.75 -11.49 -25.44
C SER A 361 -16.47 -11.34 -24.58
N ALA A 362 -16.61 -11.32 -23.26
CA ALA A 362 -15.53 -10.97 -22.33
C ALA A 362 -14.28 -11.87 -22.48
N GLN A 363 -14.47 -13.14 -22.84
CA GLN A 363 -13.38 -14.11 -23.04
C GLN A 363 -12.33 -13.64 -24.05
N SER A 364 -12.72 -12.87 -25.08
CA SER A 364 -11.81 -12.32 -26.09
C SER A 364 -10.77 -11.35 -25.51
N TYR A 365 -11.06 -10.72 -24.37
CA TYR A 365 -10.21 -9.74 -23.71
C TYR A 365 -9.11 -10.34 -22.84
N ARG A 366 -9.00 -11.67 -22.73
CA ARG A 366 -7.95 -12.35 -21.95
C ARG A 366 -6.53 -11.79 -22.19
N LYS A 367 -6.19 -11.50 -23.46
CA LYS A 367 -4.86 -10.95 -23.81
C LYS A 367 -4.65 -9.53 -23.27
N LEU A 368 -5.71 -8.76 -23.06
CA LEU A 368 -5.64 -7.40 -22.49
C LEU A 368 -5.13 -7.42 -21.06
N PHE A 369 -5.62 -8.35 -20.22
CA PHE A 369 -5.18 -8.52 -18.84
C PHE A 369 -3.68 -8.84 -18.74
N GLN A 370 -3.19 -9.76 -19.58
CA GLN A 370 -1.75 -10.08 -19.63
C GLN A 370 -0.90 -8.88 -20.04
N ARG A 371 -1.39 -8.04 -20.96
CA ARG A 371 -0.72 -6.79 -21.34
C ARG A 371 -0.75 -5.76 -20.21
N ALA A 372 -1.88 -5.64 -19.49
CA ALA A 372 -2.02 -4.76 -18.33
C ALA A 372 -1.00 -5.14 -17.24
N GLN A 373 -0.97 -6.42 -16.86
CA GLN A 373 -0.03 -6.94 -15.85
C GLN A 373 1.44 -6.67 -16.25
N ARG A 374 1.84 -6.98 -17.48
CA ARG A 374 3.21 -6.68 -17.96
C ARG A 374 3.54 -5.18 -17.91
N LYS A 375 2.57 -4.31 -18.16
CA LYS A 375 2.76 -2.85 -18.09
C LYS A 375 2.94 -2.39 -16.64
N VAL A 376 2.19 -2.97 -15.70
CA VAL A 376 2.38 -2.74 -14.25
C VAL A 376 3.76 -3.22 -13.80
N GLU A 377 4.18 -4.43 -14.18
CA GLU A 377 5.50 -4.97 -13.82
C GLU A 377 6.66 -4.10 -14.34
N ARG A 378 6.57 -3.63 -15.60
CA ARG A 378 7.58 -2.73 -16.18
C ARG A 378 7.67 -1.39 -15.45
N ARG A 379 6.51 -0.84 -15.03
CA ARG A 379 6.46 0.38 -14.23
C ARG A 379 7.14 0.17 -12.88
N HIS A 380 6.76 -0.88 -12.16
CA HIS A 380 7.38 -1.23 -10.89
C HIS A 380 8.89 -1.47 -11.00
N LEU A 381 9.37 -2.08 -12.09
CA LEU A 381 10.80 -2.24 -12.33
C LEU A 381 11.50 -0.89 -12.52
N ARG A 382 10.89 0.03 -13.29
CA ARG A 382 11.40 1.39 -13.48
C ARG A 382 11.48 2.13 -12.16
N ASP A 383 10.43 2.10 -11.35
CA ASP A 383 10.37 2.79 -10.06
C ASP A 383 11.48 2.30 -9.12
N ARG A 384 11.74 0.99 -9.09
CA ARG A 384 12.86 0.41 -8.32
C ARG A 384 14.22 0.86 -8.83
N MET A 385 14.40 0.97 -10.15
CA MET A 385 15.66 1.46 -10.74
C MET A 385 15.89 2.93 -10.46
N VAL A 386 14.84 3.75 -10.50
CA VAL A 386 14.88 5.18 -10.17
C VAL A 386 15.23 5.35 -8.68
N LEU A 387 14.56 4.61 -7.79
CA LEU A 387 14.90 4.60 -6.36
C LEU A 387 16.38 4.24 -6.13
N LEU A 388 16.87 3.17 -6.76
CA LEU A 388 18.27 2.76 -6.67
C LEU A 388 19.24 3.84 -7.18
N HIS A 389 18.88 4.56 -8.24
CA HIS A 389 19.71 5.63 -8.79
C HIS A 389 19.77 6.83 -7.82
N HIS A 390 18.63 7.32 -7.33
CA HIS A 390 18.60 8.40 -6.34
C HIS A 390 19.36 8.05 -5.07
N GLU A 391 19.25 6.83 -4.58
CA GLU A 391 19.99 6.38 -3.40
C GLU A 391 21.49 6.34 -3.67
N LYS A 392 21.92 5.92 -4.86
CA LYS A 392 23.34 5.96 -5.25
C LYS A 392 23.88 7.40 -5.30
N GLU A 393 23.11 8.35 -5.84
CA GLU A 393 23.52 9.75 -5.91
C GLU A 393 23.56 10.39 -4.52
N ARG A 394 22.55 10.14 -3.68
CA ARG A 394 22.53 10.60 -2.28
C ARG A 394 23.76 10.10 -1.52
N LYS A 395 24.09 8.81 -1.63
CA LYS A 395 25.29 8.25 -0.99
C LYS A 395 26.57 8.94 -1.42
N LYS A 396 26.68 9.26 -2.72
CA LYS A 396 27.84 9.97 -3.27
C LYS A 396 27.94 11.37 -2.68
N MET A 397 26.82 12.10 -2.63
CA MET A 397 26.73 13.43 -2.04
C MET A 397 27.10 13.41 -0.55
N GLN A 398 26.56 12.47 0.23
CA GLN A 398 26.89 12.35 1.66
C GLN A 398 28.38 12.07 1.88
N ALA A 399 28.97 11.17 1.08
CA ALA A 399 30.40 10.89 1.15
C ALA A 399 31.26 12.12 0.74
N GLU A 400 30.85 12.88 -0.28
CA GLU A 400 31.50 14.13 -0.69
C GLU A 400 31.41 15.22 0.40
N MET A 401 30.34 15.21 1.21
CA MET A 401 30.16 16.07 2.38
C MET A 401 30.89 15.56 3.64
N GLY A 402 31.58 14.42 3.58
CA GLY A 402 32.24 13.80 4.74
C GLY A 402 31.29 13.20 5.77
N GLN A 403 30.01 13.01 5.41
CA GLN A 403 28.98 12.44 6.27
C GLN A 403 28.83 10.93 6.04
N ASP A 404 28.27 10.22 7.02
CA ASP A 404 27.89 8.82 6.83
C ASP A 404 26.68 8.75 5.87
N PRO A 405 26.76 7.98 4.78
CA PRO A 405 25.68 7.88 3.78
C PRO A 405 24.35 7.28 4.29
N TYR A 406 24.35 6.68 5.48
CA TYR A 406 23.18 6.04 6.09
C TYR A 406 22.60 6.82 7.27
N LEU A 407 23.40 7.72 7.85
CA LEU A 407 22.99 8.57 8.96
C LEU A 407 22.78 9.97 8.41
N ASP A 408 21.56 10.46 8.52
CA ASP A 408 21.36 11.90 8.41
C ASP A 408 21.82 12.43 9.77
N THR A 409 22.94 13.14 9.76
CA THR A 409 23.49 13.76 10.97
C THR A 409 22.40 14.69 11.53
N PRO A 410 21.82 14.41 12.72
CA PRO A 410 21.20 15.47 13.49
C PRO A 410 22.35 16.34 13.97
N ASP A 411 22.22 17.66 13.83
CA ASP A 411 23.13 18.62 14.46
C ASP A 411 23.47 18.26 15.92
#